data_AF-A0A2M8C2K0-F1
#
_entry.id   AF-A0A2M8C2K0-F1
#
_cell.length_a   1.000
_cell.length_b   1.000
_cell.length_c   1.000
_cell.angle_alpha   90.00
_cell.angle_beta   90.00
_cell.angle_gamma   90.00
#
_symmetry.space_group_name_H-M   'P 1'
#
loop_
_entity.id
_entity.type
_entity.pdbx_description
1 polymer ?
#
loop_
_entity_poly.entity_id
_entity_poly.type
_entity_poly.pdbx_seq_one_letter_code
_entity_poly.pdbx_strand_id
1 'polypeptide(L)' 'GNLQYRKTARNFNHVMAMAAKVTIAEVENLVEPGEIDPDSVHTPGIYVQRVIKVPRLTYAIGID' A
#
# COMPACT_ATOMS: atom_id res chain seq x y z
N GLY A 1 -6.43 2.08 5.66
CA GLY A 1 -5.93 3.45 5.51
C GLY A 1 -4.44 3.50 5.78
N ASN A 2 -4.02 3.09 6.98
CA ASN A 2 -2.61 2.88 7.31
C ASN A 2 -1.93 1.96 6.29
N LEU A 3 -0.71 2.29 5.88
CA LEU A 3 0.08 1.48 4.95
C LEU A 3 1.37 1.00 5.60
N GLN A 4 1.67 -0.27 5.38
CA GLN A 4 2.97 -0.88 5.61
C GLN A 4 3.56 -1.30 4.26
N TYR A 5 4.85 -1.05 4.08
CA TYR A 5 5.56 -1.34 2.82
C TYR A 5 6.61 -2.41 3.06
N ARG A 6 6.85 -3.23 2.04
CA ARG A 6 7.85 -4.30 2.10
C ARG A 6 9.19 -3.83 1.53
N LYS A 7 10.22 -3.78 2.38
CA LYS A 7 11.62 -3.50 1.99
C LYS A 7 11.73 -2.17 1.19
N THR A 8 12.49 -2.17 0.11
CA THR A 8 12.77 -1.01 -0.74
C THR A 8 11.56 -0.55 -1.57
N ALA A 9 10.48 -1.34 -1.64
CA ALA A 9 9.23 -0.90 -2.27
C ALA A 9 8.59 0.31 -1.56
N ARG A 10 9.05 0.66 -0.35
CA ARG A 10 8.65 1.89 0.35
C ARG A 10 9.00 3.17 -0.43
N ASN A 11 10.17 3.18 -1.08
CA ASN A 11 10.78 4.30 -1.81
C ASN A 11 10.09 5.68 -1.62
N PHE A 12 9.44 6.23 -2.64
CA PHE A 12 8.75 7.52 -2.61
C PHE A 12 7.26 7.43 -2.24
N ASN A 13 6.71 6.23 -2.04
CA ASN A 13 5.28 6.05 -1.81
C ASN A 13 4.74 6.89 -0.64
N HIS A 14 5.47 6.94 0.48
CA HIS A 14 5.06 7.69 1.67
C HIS A 14 5.09 9.21 1.46
N VAL A 15 6.12 9.76 0.80
CA VAL A 15 6.17 11.20 0.49
C VAL A 15 5.13 11.59 -0.56
N MET A 16 4.85 10.74 -1.54
CA MET A 16 3.81 10.99 -2.55
C MET A 16 2.41 10.98 -1.95
N ALA A 17 2.14 10.06 -1.02
CA ALA A 17 0.85 10.00 -0.31
C ALA A 17 0.54 11.29 0.46
N MET A 18 1.56 11.95 1.03
CA MET A 18 1.40 13.20 1.78
C MET A 18 1.32 14.45 0.87
N ALA A 19 1.81 14.36 -0.36
CA ALA A 19 1.92 15.50 -1.29
C ALA A 19 0.71 15.66 -2.23
N ALA A 20 -0.28 14.78 -2.15
CA ALA A 20 -1.44 14.78 -3.04
C ALA A 20 -2.71 15.28 -2.32
N LYS A 21 -3.61 15.91 -3.08
CA LYS A 21 -4.97 16.24 -2.60
C LYS A 21 -5.81 14.99 -2.38
N VAL A 22 -5.60 13.96 -3.21
CA VAL A 22 -6.29 12.67 -3.14
C VAL A 22 -5.27 11.58 -3.45
N THR A 23 -5.07 10.69 -2.48
CA THR A 23 -4.19 9.54 -2.52
C THR A 23 -5.03 8.27 -2.61
N ILE A 24 -4.72 7.45 -3.63
CA ILE A 24 -5.28 6.12 -3.82
C ILE A 24 -4.13 5.12 -3.68
N ALA A 25 -4.22 4.21 -2.72
CA ALA A 25 -3.20 3.19 -2.49
C ALA A 25 -3.67 1.83 -3.02
N GLU A 26 -2.91 1.27 -3.96
CA GLU A 26 -3.02 -0.16 -4.28
C GLU A 26 -2.25 -0.99 -3.25
N VAL A 27 -2.83 -2.11 -2.82
CA VAL A 27 -2.22 -3.00 -1.82
C VAL A 27 -2.32 -4.46 -2.24
N GLU A 28 -1.29 -5.24 -1.94
CA GLU A 28 -1.31 -6.70 -2.11
C GLU A 28 -2.18 -7.37 -1.02
N ASN A 29 -2.04 -6.88 0.22
CA ASN A 29 -2.76 -7.39 1.39
C ASN A 29 -3.63 -6.29 1.97
N LEU A 30 -4.92 -6.57 2.12
CA LEU A 30 -5.88 -5.73 2.83
C LEU A 30 -6.29 -6.48 4.10
N VAL A 31 -6.23 -5.77 5.22
CA VAL A 31 -6.42 -6.29 6.58
C VAL A 31 -7.38 -5.39 7.35
N GLU A 32 -7.97 -5.92 8.42
CA GLU A 32 -8.91 -5.20 9.26
C GLU A 32 -8.19 -4.20 10.20
N PRO A 33 -8.90 -3.16 10.70
CA PRO A 33 -8.35 -2.25 11.69
C PRO A 33 -7.81 -2.98 12.93
N GLY A 34 -6.57 -2.65 13.33
CA GLY A 34 -5.88 -3.29 14.46
C GLY A 34 -4.95 -4.43 14.07
N GLU A 35 -5.01 -4.95 12.83
CA GLU A 35 -4.11 -6.03 12.38
C GLU A 35 -2.72 -5.54 11.95
N ILE A 36 -2.55 -4.23 11.73
CA ILE A 36 -1.24 -3.59 11.58
C ILE A 36 -0.83 -3.06 12.95
N ASP A 37 0.30 -3.56 13.47
CA ASP A 37 0.94 -3.02 14.67
C ASP A 37 1.14 -1.49 14.50
N PRO A 38 0.64 -0.66 15.44
CA PRO A 38 0.78 0.80 15.38
C PRO A 38 2.22 1.28 15.13
N ASP A 39 3.23 0.65 15.75
CA ASP A 39 4.64 1.02 15.57
C ASP A 39 5.21 0.61 14.21
N SER A 40 4.48 -0.23 13.48
CA SER A 40 4.85 -0.71 12.15
C SER A 40 4.10 0.00 11.01
N VAL A 41 3.33 1.06 11.31
CA VAL A 41 2.69 1.91 10.31
C VAL A 41 3.71 2.86 9.69
N HIS A 42 3.90 2.81 8.37
CA HIS A 42 4.84 3.72 7.68
C HIS A 42 4.16 4.98 7.16
N THR A 43 2.96 4.84 6.59
CA THR A 43 2.14 5.98 6.16
C THR A 43 0.86 5.96 6.97
N PRO A 44 0.65 6.94 7.86
CA PRO A 44 -0.59 7.10 8.59
C PRO A 44 -1.78 7.25 7.64
N GLY A 45 -2.91 6.63 7.97
CA GLY A 45 -4.08 6.57 7.11
C GLY A 45 -4.74 7.91 6.81
N ILE A 46 -4.42 8.97 7.56
CA ILE A 46 -4.87 10.34 7.29
C ILE A 46 -4.44 10.84 5.91
N TYR A 47 -3.34 10.31 5.37
CA TYR A 47 -2.81 10.65 4.05
C TYR A 47 -3.39 9.79 2.92
N VAL A 48 -4.32 8.87 3.20
CA VAL A 48 -4.83 7.89 2.22
C VAL A 48 -6.35 7.93 2.19
N GLN A 49 -6.92 8.43 1.09
CA GLN A 49 -8.37 8.61 0.95
C GLN A 49 -9.06 7.36 0.41
N ARG A 50 -8.36 6.54 -0.39
CA ARG A 50 -8.91 5.29 -0.95
C ARG A 50 -7.86 4.19 -0.92
N VAL A 51 -8.29 2.97 -0.64
CA VAL A 51 -7.46 1.76 -0.70
C VAL A 51 -8.12 0.78 -1.65
N ILE A 52 -7.35 0.20 -2.54
CA ILE A 52 -7.82 -0.84 -3.45
C ILE A 52 -6.91 -2.07 -3.36
N LYS A 53 -7.51 -3.24 -3.15
CA LYS A 53 -6.78 -4.50 -3.22
C LYS A 53 -6.64 -4.90 -4.69
N VAL A 54 -5.40 -4.98 -5.17
CA VAL A 54 -5.12 -5.45 -6.54
C VAL A 54 -4.50 -6.84 -6.45
N PRO A 55 -5.13 -7.88 -7.03
CA PRO A 55 -4.56 -9.22 -7.01
C PRO A 55 -3.28 -9.26 -7.84
N ARG A 56 -2.25 -9.95 -7.34
CA ARG A 56 -1.04 -10.21 -8.11
C ARG A 56 -1.37 -11.16 -9.26
N LEU A 57 -1.32 -10.65 -10.49
CA LEU A 57 -1.46 -11.47 -11.69
C LEU A 57 -0.19 -12.32 -11.84
N THR A 58 -0.35 -13.64 -11.83
CA THR A 58 0.70 -14.58 -12.23
C THR A 58 0.35 -15.06 -13.63
N TYR A 59 0.85 -14.35 -14.65
CA TYR A 59 0.89 -14.95 -15.98
C TYR A 59 2.02 -15.98 -15.96
N ALA A 60 1.69 -17.24 -16.24
CA ALA A 60 2.69 -18.18 -16.68
C ALA A 60 3.27 -17.59 -17.97
N ILE A 61 4.47 -17.04 -17.90
CA ILE A 61 5.22 -16.62 -19.08
C ILE A 61 5.63 -17.93 -19.76
N GLY A 62 4.70 -18.51 -20.50
CA GLY A 62 5.01 -19.52 -21.49
C GLY A 62 5.80 -18.80 -22.56
N ILE A 63 7.11 -19.02 -22.57
CA ILE A 63 7.90 -18.79 -23.76
C ILE A 63 7.59 -20.01 -24.63
N ASP A 64 6.77 -19.80 -25.66
CA ASP A 64 6.67 -20.70 -26.80
C ASP A 64 7.99 -20.77 -27.57
#